data_AF-A0A7J8AP58-F1
#
_entry.id   AF-A0A7J8AP58-F1
#
_cell.length_a   1.000
_cell.length_b   1.000
_cell.length_c   1.000
_cell.angle_alpha   90.00
_cell.angle_beta   90.00
_cell.angle_gamma   90.00
#
_symmetry.space_group_name_H-M   'P 1'
#
loop_
_entity.id
_entity.type
_entity.pdbx_description
1 polymer ?
#
loop_
_entity_poly.entity_id
_entity_poly.type
_entity_poly.pdbx_seq_one_letter_code
_entity_poly.pdbx_strand_id
1 'polypeptide(L)'
;MEPRASCPAAAPSVERQFRVLVGVTGSVAALKLPLLVSQLLDIPGLEVAVVTTERAKHFYSPQDIPVTLYSDADEWEMWKCRSDPVLHIDLRRWADLMLVAPLDANTLGKVASGICDNLLTCVIRAWDRGKPLLFCPAMNTAMWEHPLTSQQVGQLQAFGYIEIPCVAKKLVCGDQGLGAMAEVDTIVDKVKEVLSQHAGFQQG
;
A
#
# COMPACT_ATOMS: atom_id res chain seq x y z
N MET A 1 -10.07 21.99 58.68
CA MET A 1 -9.33 20.92 57.97
C MET A 1 -10.12 20.66 56.69
N GLU A 2 -9.84 21.43 55.64
CA GLU A 2 -10.56 21.29 54.37
C GLU A 2 -9.96 20.14 53.56
N PRO A 3 -10.79 19.33 52.87
CA PRO A 3 -10.27 18.23 52.06
C PRO A 3 -9.65 18.79 50.76
N ARG A 4 -8.42 18.36 50.49
CA ARG A 4 -7.70 18.66 49.24
C ARG A 4 -8.45 18.06 48.05
N ALA A 5 -8.80 18.89 47.09
CA ALA A 5 -9.26 18.45 45.78
C ALA A 5 -8.16 17.62 45.10
N SER A 6 -8.48 16.37 44.75
CA SER A 6 -7.64 15.50 43.95
C SER A 6 -7.60 16.02 42.51
N CYS A 7 -6.40 16.17 41.94
CA CYS A 7 -6.24 16.43 40.51
C CYS A 7 -6.91 15.33 39.67
N PRO A 8 -7.64 15.66 38.60
CA PRO A 8 -8.11 14.65 37.66
C PRO A 8 -6.92 13.99 36.99
N ALA A 9 -6.93 12.64 36.96
CA ALA A 9 -5.96 11.85 36.23
C ALA A 9 -5.96 12.28 34.75
N ALA A 10 -4.77 12.48 34.18
CA ALA A 10 -4.60 12.80 32.77
C ALA A 10 -5.34 11.75 31.92
N ALA A 11 -6.20 12.22 31.01
CA ALA A 11 -6.84 11.36 30.03
C ALA A 11 -5.75 10.63 29.22
N PRO A 12 -5.94 9.35 28.87
CA PRO A 12 -4.98 8.64 28.03
C PRO A 12 -4.83 9.44 26.73
N SER A 13 -3.59 9.86 26.43
CA SER A 13 -3.26 10.43 25.13
C SER A 13 -3.64 9.38 24.08
N VAL A 14 -4.67 9.66 23.28
CA VAL A 14 -5.01 8.80 22.14
C VAL A 14 -3.81 8.86 21.22
N GLU A 15 -2.97 7.82 21.25
CA GLU A 15 -1.89 7.67 20.29
C GLU A 15 -2.52 7.76 18.90
N ARG A 16 -2.01 8.68 18.09
CA ARG A 16 -2.55 8.89 16.75
C ARG A 16 -2.41 7.58 15.97
N GLN A 17 -3.55 7.05 15.55
CA GLN A 17 -3.59 5.86 14.72
C GLN A 17 -3.15 6.22 13.31
N PHE A 18 -2.11 5.56 12.80
CA PHE A 18 -1.60 5.73 11.44
C PHE A 18 -2.32 4.76 10.51
N ARG A 19 -2.74 5.24 9.33
CA ARG A 19 -3.51 4.44 8.37
C ARG A 19 -2.69 4.09 7.15
N VAL A 20 -2.55 2.80 6.88
CA VAL A 20 -1.85 2.26 5.70
C VAL A 20 -2.84 1.61 4.77
N LEU A 21 -2.85 2.10 3.52
CA LEU A 21 -3.60 1.47 2.44
C LEU A 21 -2.67 0.60 1.60
N VAL A 22 -2.89 -0.72 1.63
CA VAL A 22 -2.10 -1.68 0.88
C VAL A 22 -2.76 -1.96 -0.47
N GLY A 23 -2.11 -1.57 -1.55
CA GLY A 23 -2.49 -1.90 -2.92
C GLY A 23 -1.88 -3.22 -3.39
N VAL A 24 -2.68 -4.11 -3.96
CA VAL A 24 -2.25 -5.45 -4.39
C VAL A 24 -2.62 -5.70 -5.85
N THR A 25 -1.61 -6.07 -6.65
CA THR A 25 -1.73 -6.26 -8.09
C THR A 25 -1.50 -7.72 -8.52
N GLY A 26 -1.72 -8.03 -9.80
CA GLY A 26 -1.72 -9.37 -10.37
C GLY A 26 -0.33 -9.97 -10.58
N SER A 27 0.38 -10.23 -9.48
CA SER A 27 1.66 -10.94 -9.48
C SER A 27 1.58 -12.17 -8.57
N VAL A 28 2.33 -13.23 -8.90
CA VAL A 28 2.43 -14.44 -8.05
C VAL A 28 2.86 -14.10 -6.62
N ALA A 29 3.62 -13.01 -6.44
CA ALA A 29 4.02 -12.52 -5.13
C ALA A 29 2.84 -12.11 -4.21
N ALA A 30 1.63 -11.93 -4.75
CA ALA A 30 0.43 -11.65 -3.97
C ALA A 30 0.03 -12.81 -3.03
N LEU A 31 0.56 -14.02 -3.25
CA LEU A 31 0.51 -15.13 -2.26
C LEU A 31 1.06 -14.72 -0.89
N LYS A 32 1.96 -13.73 -0.83
CA LYS A 32 2.55 -13.21 0.43
C LYS A 32 1.68 -12.15 1.12
N LEU A 33 0.54 -11.76 0.54
CA LEU A 33 -0.34 -10.73 1.09
C LEU A 33 -0.82 -11.04 2.52
N PRO A 34 -1.29 -12.26 2.87
CA PRO A 34 -1.73 -12.56 4.24
C PRO A 34 -0.60 -12.33 5.26
N LEU A 35 0.63 -12.77 4.93
CA LEU A 35 1.81 -12.57 5.77
C LEU A 35 2.15 -11.08 5.91
N LEU A 36 2.12 -10.32 4.81
CA LEU A 36 2.37 -8.88 4.82
C LEU A 36 1.38 -8.13 5.71
N VAL A 37 0.08 -8.40 5.55
CA VAL A 37 -0.96 -7.76 6.38
C VAL A 37 -0.79 -8.13 7.84
N SER A 38 -0.53 -9.41 8.15
CA SER A 38 -0.28 -9.85 9.53
C SER A 38 0.86 -9.09 10.18
N GLN A 39 2.02 -8.98 9.51
CA GLN A 39 3.18 -8.27 10.08
C GLN A 39 2.99 -6.76 10.18
N LEU A 40 2.18 -6.16 9.30
CA LEU A 40 1.81 -4.74 9.42
C LEU A 40 0.92 -4.51 10.64
N LEU A 41 -0.04 -5.41 10.91
CA LEU A 41 -0.91 -5.33 12.09
C LEU A 41 -0.17 -5.50 13.42
N ASP A 42 1.01 -6.14 13.41
CA ASP A 42 1.89 -6.23 14.59
C ASP A 42 2.52 -4.89 14.97
N ILE A 43 2.44 -3.86 14.10
CA ILE A 43 2.93 -2.51 14.40
C ILE A 43 1.90 -1.77 15.27
N PRO A 44 2.25 -1.35 16.49
CA PRO A 44 1.32 -0.63 17.36
C PRO A 44 0.82 0.67 16.73
N GLY A 45 -0.49 0.93 16.88
CA GLY A 45 -1.12 2.14 16.35
C GLY A 45 -1.31 2.15 14.84
N LEU A 46 -1.08 1.03 14.14
CA LEU A 46 -1.33 0.92 12.71
C LEU A 46 -2.73 0.38 12.42
N GLU A 47 -3.45 1.06 11.54
CA GLU A 47 -4.70 0.60 10.93
C GLU A 47 -4.42 0.27 9.45
N VAL A 48 -4.86 -0.90 9.00
CA VAL A 48 -4.55 -1.39 7.65
C VAL A 48 -5.84 -1.67 6.90
N ALA A 49 -5.92 -1.22 5.66
CA ALA A 49 -6.94 -1.62 4.70
C ALA A 49 -6.27 -2.02 3.38
N VAL A 50 -6.92 -2.89 2.61
CA VAL A 50 -6.37 -3.42 1.36
C VAL A 50 -7.24 -3.00 0.19
N VAL A 51 -6.62 -2.58 -0.91
CA VAL A 51 -7.25 -2.44 -2.23
C VAL A 51 -6.64 -3.46 -3.16
N THR A 52 -7.48 -4.32 -3.74
CA THR A 52 -7.03 -5.38 -4.65
C THR A 52 -7.53 -5.17 -6.07
N THR A 53 -6.67 -5.44 -7.04
CA THR A 53 -7.10 -5.59 -8.44
C THR A 53 -7.80 -6.94 -8.66
N GLU A 54 -8.65 -7.04 -9.69
CA GLU A 54 -9.28 -8.32 -10.06
C GLU A 54 -8.28 -9.43 -10.41
N ARG A 55 -7.07 -9.08 -10.87
CA ARG A 55 -6.03 -10.07 -11.19
C ARG A 55 -5.30 -10.58 -9.95
N ALA A 56 -5.18 -9.76 -8.90
CA ALA A 56 -4.57 -10.18 -7.64
C ALA A 56 -5.38 -11.26 -6.91
N LYS A 57 -6.72 -11.21 -7.02
CA LYS A 57 -7.65 -12.19 -6.42
C LYS A 57 -7.41 -13.65 -6.85
N HIS A 58 -6.62 -13.89 -7.90
CA HIS A 58 -6.26 -15.25 -8.34
C HIS A 58 -5.16 -15.89 -7.48
N PHE A 59 -4.47 -15.13 -6.63
CA PHE A 59 -3.26 -15.57 -5.92
C PHE A 59 -3.45 -15.73 -4.41
N TYR A 60 -4.58 -15.34 -3.85
CA TYR A 60 -4.87 -15.48 -2.42
C TYR A 60 -6.37 -15.60 -2.21
N SER A 61 -6.81 -16.14 -1.07
CA SER A 61 -8.22 -16.16 -0.72
C SER A 61 -8.60 -14.89 0.05
N PRO A 62 -9.65 -14.15 -0.33
CA PRO A 62 -10.11 -12.98 0.41
C PRO A 62 -10.35 -13.23 1.91
N GLN A 63 -10.77 -14.44 2.27
CA GLN A 63 -11.02 -14.84 3.66
C GLN A 63 -9.74 -14.93 4.53
N ASP A 64 -8.57 -15.01 3.90
CA ASP A 64 -7.28 -15.10 4.60
C ASP A 64 -6.74 -13.71 4.98
N ILE A 65 -7.45 -12.64 4.61
CA ILE A 65 -7.05 -11.26 4.84
C ILE A 65 -7.84 -10.68 6.02
N PRO A 66 -7.22 -10.48 7.20
CA PRO A 66 -7.91 -10.11 8.44
C PRO A 66 -8.25 -8.62 8.54
N VAL A 67 -8.42 -7.93 7.42
CA VAL A 67 -8.70 -6.48 7.34
C VAL A 67 -9.71 -6.19 6.23
N THR A 68 -10.24 -4.98 6.20
CA THR A 68 -11.15 -4.56 5.13
C THR A 68 -10.45 -4.64 3.78
N LEU A 69 -11.07 -5.38 2.86
CA LEU A 69 -10.60 -5.59 1.50
C LEU A 69 -11.57 -4.92 0.53
N TYR A 70 -11.08 -3.94 -0.22
CA TYR A 70 -11.81 -3.23 -1.26
C TYR A 70 -11.37 -3.70 -2.64
N SER A 71 -12.31 -3.71 -3.58
CA SER A 71 -12.15 -4.09 -4.97
C SER A 71 -12.93 -3.16 -5.89
N ASP A 72 -12.78 -3.35 -7.20
CA ASP A 72 -13.46 -2.51 -8.19
C ASP A 72 -14.99 -2.56 -8.05
N ALA A 73 -15.56 -3.68 -7.58
CA ALA A 73 -16.99 -3.80 -7.32
C ALA A 73 -17.49 -2.84 -6.23
N ASP A 74 -16.69 -2.65 -5.17
CA ASP A 74 -17.06 -1.80 -4.03
C ASP A 74 -17.23 -0.33 -4.44
N GLU A 75 -16.46 0.13 -5.43
CA GLU A 75 -16.57 1.49 -5.96
C GLU A 75 -17.96 1.76 -6.55
N TRP A 76 -18.48 0.80 -7.32
CA TRP A 76 -19.77 0.94 -8.00
C TRP A 76 -20.95 0.55 -7.12
N GLU A 77 -20.76 -0.34 -6.15
CA GLU A 77 -21.80 -0.68 -5.17
C GLU A 77 -22.08 0.48 -4.21
N MET A 78 -21.07 1.29 -3.89
CA MET A 78 -21.21 2.48 -3.03
C MET A 78 -21.79 3.69 -3.75
N TRP A 79 -21.55 3.86 -5.05
CA TRP A 79 -22.00 5.02 -5.82
C TRP A 79 -23.34 4.76 -6.52
N LYS A 80 -24.46 5.09 -5.87
CA LYS A 80 -25.82 4.91 -6.43
C LYS A 80 -26.47 6.20 -6.88
N CYS A 81 -26.07 7.32 -6.28
CA CYS A 81 -26.54 8.66 -6.62
C CYS A 81 -25.41 9.69 -6.50
N ARG A 82 -25.63 10.89 -7.04
CA ARG A 82 -24.59 11.93 -7.13
C ARG A 82 -24.05 12.42 -5.79
N SER A 83 -24.79 12.24 -4.70
CA SER A 83 -24.37 12.63 -3.35
C SER A 83 -23.59 11.55 -2.61
N ASP A 84 -23.49 10.35 -3.18
CA ASP A 84 -22.80 9.24 -2.52
C ASP A 84 -21.28 9.43 -2.51
N PRO A 85 -20.59 8.89 -1.49
CA PRO A 85 -19.15 8.92 -1.41
C PRO A 85 -18.49 8.29 -2.63
N VAL A 86 -17.35 8.87 -3.04
CA VAL A 86 -16.52 8.33 -4.11
C VAL A 86 -15.37 7.57 -3.48
N LEU A 87 -15.45 6.23 -3.49
CA LEU A 87 -14.60 5.37 -2.68
C LEU A 87 -13.10 5.65 -2.85
N HIS A 88 -12.60 5.81 -4.07
CA HIS A 88 -11.17 6.08 -4.29
C HIS A 88 -10.70 7.41 -3.67
N ILE A 89 -11.57 8.41 -3.61
CA ILE A 89 -11.27 9.70 -2.96
C ILE A 89 -11.25 9.54 -1.44
N ASP A 90 -12.19 8.76 -0.88
CA ASP A 90 -12.27 8.55 0.56
C ASP A 90 -11.11 7.69 1.07
N LEU A 91 -10.70 6.65 0.33
CA LEU A 91 -9.51 5.87 0.64
C LEU A 91 -8.24 6.74 0.63
N ARG A 92 -8.09 7.63 -0.37
CA ARG A 92 -6.98 8.60 -0.45
C ARG A 92 -6.98 9.60 0.72
N ARG A 93 -8.17 9.98 1.22
CA ARG A 93 -8.29 10.85 2.40
C ARG A 93 -7.96 10.10 3.68
N TRP A 94 -8.49 8.89 3.83
CA TRP A 94 -8.35 8.03 5.00
C TRP A 94 -6.90 7.62 5.25
N ALA A 95 -6.17 7.22 4.21
CA ALA A 95 -4.82 6.68 4.34
C ALA A 95 -3.78 7.78 4.59
N ASP A 96 -2.86 7.58 5.54
CA ASP A 96 -1.67 8.43 5.74
C ASP A 96 -0.51 7.98 4.85
N LEU A 97 -0.46 6.68 4.50
CA LEU A 97 0.57 6.07 3.66
C LEU A 97 -0.08 5.07 2.70
N MET A 98 0.43 4.99 1.48
CA MET A 98 0.08 3.93 0.53
C MET A 98 1.26 3.01 0.29
N LEU A 99 1.01 1.69 0.31
CA LEU A 99 1.98 0.66 0.00
C LEU A 99 1.44 -0.21 -1.14
N VAL A 100 2.07 -0.21 -2.32
CA VAL A 100 1.69 -1.10 -3.42
C VAL A 100 2.65 -2.30 -3.45
N ALA A 101 2.21 -3.45 -2.92
CA ALA A 101 3.05 -4.64 -2.78
C ALA A 101 2.23 -5.94 -2.92
N PRO A 102 2.41 -6.70 -4.00
CA PRO A 102 3.26 -6.41 -5.16
C PRO A 102 2.70 -5.34 -6.10
N LEU A 103 3.59 -4.70 -6.86
CA LEU A 103 3.31 -3.94 -8.08
C LEU A 103 3.73 -4.77 -9.31
N ASP A 104 2.75 -5.24 -10.08
CA ASP A 104 2.95 -5.94 -11.36
C ASP A 104 3.31 -4.93 -12.47
N ALA A 105 3.89 -5.44 -13.56
CA ALA A 105 4.33 -4.60 -14.67
C ALA A 105 3.17 -3.87 -15.37
N ASN A 106 1.97 -4.48 -15.38
CA ASN A 106 0.79 -3.90 -16.01
C ASN A 106 0.33 -2.63 -15.26
N THR A 107 0.19 -2.72 -13.94
CA THR A 107 -0.17 -1.60 -13.09
C THR A 107 0.95 -0.57 -13.04
N LEU A 108 2.22 -0.99 -13.05
CA LEU A 108 3.36 -0.07 -13.21
C LEU A 108 3.21 0.76 -14.49
N GLY A 109 2.94 0.13 -15.63
CA GLY A 109 2.72 0.81 -16.90
C GLY A 109 1.51 1.74 -16.89
N LYS A 110 0.40 1.32 -16.26
CA LYS A 110 -0.79 2.15 -16.09
C LYS A 110 -0.51 3.40 -15.26
N VAL A 111 0.11 3.24 -14.09
CA VAL A 111 0.43 4.36 -13.20
C VAL A 111 1.40 5.33 -13.87
N ALA A 112 2.45 4.81 -14.51
CA ALA A 112 3.42 5.61 -15.27
C ALA A 112 2.76 6.43 -16.40
N SER A 113 1.74 5.85 -17.05
CA SER A 113 1.01 6.49 -18.16
C SER A 113 -0.22 7.30 -17.72
N GLY A 114 -0.52 7.36 -16.42
CA GLY A 114 -1.68 8.07 -15.88
C GLY A 114 -3.03 7.39 -16.14
N ILE A 115 -3.05 6.10 -16.44
CA ILE A 115 -4.29 5.32 -16.60
C ILE A 115 -4.88 5.05 -15.20
N CYS A 116 -6.16 5.38 -15.03
CA CYS A 116 -6.94 5.17 -13.81
C CYS A 116 -8.26 4.46 -14.14
N ASP A 117 -8.17 3.17 -14.43
CA ASP A 117 -9.30 2.36 -14.94
C ASP A 117 -9.82 1.32 -13.94
N ASN A 118 -9.31 1.33 -12.72
CA ASN A 118 -9.73 0.48 -11.61
C ASN A 118 -9.53 1.19 -10.26
N LEU A 119 -10.09 0.66 -9.18
CA LEU A 119 -10.10 1.32 -7.87
C LEU A 119 -8.68 1.69 -7.42
N LEU A 120 -7.73 0.75 -7.54
CA LEU A 120 -6.33 0.96 -7.14
C LEU A 120 -5.68 2.12 -7.92
N THR A 121 -5.78 2.10 -9.25
CA THR A 121 -5.16 3.12 -10.10
C THR A 121 -5.84 4.48 -9.96
N CYS A 122 -7.15 4.52 -9.69
CA CYS A 122 -7.87 5.74 -9.32
C CYS A 122 -7.35 6.35 -8.01
N VAL A 123 -7.14 5.53 -6.97
CA VAL A 123 -6.55 5.99 -5.71
C VAL A 123 -5.15 6.58 -5.93
N ILE A 124 -4.28 5.86 -6.67
CA ILE A 124 -2.92 6.32 -6.96
C ILE A 124 -2.94 7.63 -7.76
N ARG A 125 -3.81 7.74 -8.76
CA ARG A 125 -3.90 8.93 -9.61
C ARG A 125 -4.34 10.18 -8.84
N ALA A 126 -5.19 9.99 -7.83
CA ALA A 126 -5.69 11.03 -6.93
C ALA A 126 -4.79 11.26 -5.70
N TRP A 127 -3.69 10.50 -5.57
CA TRP A 127 -2.88 10.45 -4.36
C TRP A 127 -2.32 11.82 -3.96
N ASP A 128 -2.29 12.07 -2.65
CA ASP A 128 -1.65 13.26 -2.11
C ASP A 128 -0.14 13.12 -2.17
N ARG A 129 0.54 13.98 -2.94
CA ARG A 129 2.00 13.93 -3.03
C ARG A 129 2.71 14.35 -1.75
N GLY A 130 1.99 14.95 -0.78
CA GLY A 130 2.48 15.17 0.58
C GLY A 130 2.46 13.93 1.47
N LYS A 131 1.81 12.84 1.03
CA LYS A 131 1.75 11.55 1.73
C LYS A 131 2.66 10.53 1.06
N PRO A 132 3.40 9.70 1.82
CA PRO A 132 4.29 8.71 1.25
C PRO A 132 3.52 7.64 0.48
N LEU A 133 4.02 7.32 -0.72
CA LEU A 133 3.59 6.18 -1.52
C LEU A 133 4.82 5.29 -1.77
N LEU A 134 4.78 4.08 -1.24
CA LEU A 134 5.80 3.06 -1.44
C LEU A 134 5.30 2.07 -2.49
N PHE A 135 6.19 1.57 -3.35
CA PHE A 135 5.84 0.51 -4.30
C PHE A 135 6.92 -0.57 -4.35
N CYS A 136 6.51 -1.82 -4.45
CA CYS A 136 7.37 -2.99 -4.45
C CYS A 136 7.15 -3.80 -5.74
N PRO A 137 7.98 -3.58 -6.78
CA PRO A 137 7.84 -4.29 -8.06
C PRO A 137 7.98 -5.80 -7.92
N ALA A 138 7.17 -6.56 -8.66
CA ALA A 138 7.26 -8.02 -8.69
C ALA A 138 6.86 -8.59 -10.06
N MET A 139 7.85 -8.99 -10.85
CA MET A 139 7.67 -9.50 -12.21
C MET A 139 8.79 -10.47 -12.61
N ASN A 140 8.63 -11.18 -13.72
CA ASN A 140 9.68 -12.04 -14.27
C ASN A 140 10.92 -11.22 -14.66
N THR A 141 12.12 -11.83 -14.62
CA THR A 141 13.39 -11.18 -14.97
C THR A 141 13.37 -10.52 -16.34
N ALA A 142 12.84 -11.18 -17.37
CA ALA A 142 12.77 -10.62 -18.72
C ALA A 142 11.87 -9.37 -18.79
N MET A 143 10.84 -9.30 -17.94
CA MET A 143 10.01 -8.10 -17.80
C MET A 143 10.76 -7.01 -17.05
N TRP A 144 11.52 -7.36 -16.01
CA TRP A 144 12.31 -6.41 -15.23
C TRP A 144 13.44 -5.78 -16.06
N GLU A 145 14.15 -6.60 -16.85
CA GLU A 145 15.22 -6.17 -17.74
C GLU A 145 14.72 -5.41 -18.98
N HIS A 146 13.41 -5.42 -19.24
CA HIS A 146 12.83 -4.67 -20.33
C HIS A 146 13.05 -3.16 -20.13
N PRO A 147 13.50 -2.39 -21.15
CA PRO A 147 13.83 -0.97 -21.00
C PRO A 147 12.63 -0.10 -20.57
N LEU A 148 11.40 -0.53 -20.87
CA LEU A 148 10.20 0.16 -20.37
C LEU A 148 10.11 0.13 -18.84
N THR A 149 10.52 -0.95 -18.19
CA THR A 149 10.40 -1.10 -16.75
C THR A 149 11.27 -0.09 -16.03
N SER A 150 12.54 0.05 -16.44
CA SER A 150 13.44 1.05 -15.84
C SER A 150 12.95 2.49 -16.07
N GLN A 151 12.40 2.78 -17.25
CA GLN A 151 11.79 4.09 -17.54
C GLN A 151 10.58 4.37 -16.63
N GLN A 152 9.68 3.39 -16.48
CA GLN A 152 8.47 3.53 -15.67
C GLN A 152 8.80 3.65 -14.17
N VAL A 153 9.73 2.84 -13.66
CA VAL A 153 10.22 2.95 -12.28
C VAL A 153 10.80 4.35 -12.04
N GLY A 154 11.65 4.84 -12.96
CA GLY A 154 12.21 6.19 -12.89
C GLY A 154 11.14 7.29 -12.90
N GLN A 155 10.06 7.12 -13.67
CA GLN A 155 8.92 8.06 -13.66
C GLN A 155 8.20 8.09 -12.32
N LEU A 156 7.89 6.93 -11.73
CA LEU A 156 7.26 6.84 -10.42
C LEU A 156 8.15 7.49 -9.34
N GLN A 157 9.47 7.23 -9.37
CA GLN A 157 10.43 7.89 -8.49
C GLN A 157 10.45 9.41 -8.69
N ALA A 158 10.39 9.90 -9.93
CA ALA A 158 10.30 11.33 -10.23
C ALA A 158 8.99 11.98 -9.73
N PHE A 159 7.91 11.20 -9.55
CA PHE A 159 6.70 11.68 -8.87
C PHE A 159 6.86 11.83 -7.36
N GLY A 160 7.94 11.29 -6.78
CA GLY A 160 8.22 11.27 -5.34
C GLY A 160 7.81 9.95 -4.67
N TYR A 161 7.47 8.92 -5.44
CA TYR A 161 7.15 7.61 -4.89
C TYR A 161 8.43 6.86 -4.52
N ILE A 162 8.35 6.06 -3.47
CA ILE A 162 9.49 5.40 -2.85
C ILE A 162 9.53 3.94 -3.33
N GLU A 163 10.55 3.59 -4.10
CA GLU A 163 10.77 2.21 -4.51
C GLU A 163 11.26 1.36 -3.34
N ILE A 164 10.65 0.18 -3.17
CA ILE A 164 11.22 -0.95 -2.44
C ILE A 164 11.76 -1.91 -3.51
N PRO A 165 13.08 -1.97 -3.73
CA PRO A 165 13.65 -2.68 -4.87
C PRO A 165 13.32 -4.17 -4.86
N CYS A 166 13.15 -4.74 -6.04
CA CYS A 166 13.05 -6.19 -6.19
C CYS A 166 14.38 -6.88 -5.82
N VAL A 167 14.31 -8.18 -5.55
CA VAL A 167 15.46 -9.02 -5.18
C VAL A 167 15.74 -10.07 -6.24
N ALA A 168 16.99 -10.53 -6.30
CA ALA A 168 17.37 -11.64 -7.16
C ALA A 168 17.02 -12.97 -6.48
N LYS A 169 16.16 -13.78 -7.11
CA LYS A 169 15.79 -15.11 -6.61
C LYS A 169 15.58 -16.08 -7.78
N LYS A 170 15.54 -17.38 -7.47
CA LYS A 170 15.03 -18.38 -8.40
C LYS A 170 13.52 -18.17 -8.53
N LEU A 171 13.09 -17.71 -9.70
CA LEU A 171 11.70 -17.42 -9.99
C LEU A 171 10.89 -18.71 -10.20
N VAL A 172 9.57 -18.59 -10.12
CA VAL A 172 8.64 -19.72 -10.31
C VAL A 172 8.77 -20.35 -11.70
N CYS A 173 9.22 -19.59 -12.71
CA CYS A 173 9.50 -20.09 -14.07
C CYS A 173 10.82 -20.88 -14.18
N GLY A 174 11.67 -20.89 -13.16
CA GLY A 174 12.96 -21.59 -13.13
C GLY A 174 14.20 -20.70 -13.31
N ASP A 175 14.03 -19.47 -13.82
CA ASP A 175 15.12 -18.51 -14.04
C ASP A 175 15.68 -17.97 -12.72
N GLN A 176 17.00 -17.78 -12.62
CA GLN A 176 17.60 -16.92 -11.60
C GLN A 176 17.77 -15.52 -12.17
N GLY A 177 17.18 -14.52 -11.51
CA GLY A 177 17.35 -13.14 -11.92
C GLY A 177 16.63 -12.16 -11.00
N LEU A 178 16.85 -10.88 -11.28
CA LEU A 178 16.25 -9.75 -10.57
C LEU A 178 14.78 -9.60 -10.99
N GLY A 179 13.89 -9.23 -10.07
CA GLY A 179 12.47 -9.01 -10.37
C GLY A 179 11.51 -9.63 -9.35
N ALA A 180 11.99 -10.48 -8.44
CA ALA A 180 11.16 -11.00 -7.35
C ALA A 180 10.82 -9.90 -6.35
N MET A 181 9.59 -9.89 -5.84
CA MET A 181 9.19 -8.97 -4.77
C MET A 181 10.17 -9.05 -3.59
N ALA A 182 10.48 -7.91 -2.99
CA ALA A 182 11.22 -7.87 -1.72
C ALA A 182 10.58 -8.78 -0.66
N GLU A 183 11.37 -9.19 0.31
CA GLU A 183 10.85 -9.96 1.44
C GLU A 183 9.92 -9.12 2.30
N VAL A 184 8.94 -9.78 2.91
CA VAL A 184 7.91 -9.09 3.71
C VAL A 184 8.55 -8.27 4.82
N ASP A 185 9.53 -8.83 5.53
CA ASP A 185 10.27 -8.14 6.59
C ASP A 185 10.90 -6.83 6.07
N THR A 186 11.51 -6.85 4.88
CA THR A 186 12.09 -5.67 4.24
C THR A 186 11.04 -4.61 3.92
N ILE A 187 9.87 -5.04 3.45
CA ILE A 187 8.75 -4.13 3.14
C ILE A 187 8.24 -3.47 4.43
N VAL A 188 8.02 -4.27 5.48
CA VAL A 188 7.52 -3.83 6.79
C VAL A 188 8.52 -2.88 7.46
N ASP A 189 9.82 -3.18 7.42
CA ASP A 189 10.86 -2.31 7.95
C ASP A 189 10.90 -0.97 7.22
N LYS A 190 10.70 -0.97 5.90
CA LYS A 190 10.62 0.29 5.13
C LYS A 190 9.39 1.11 5.51
N VAL A 191 8.24 0.47 5.75
CA VAL A 191 7.05 1.16 6.25
C VAL A 191 7.33 1.79 7.62
N LYS A 192 7.95 1.06 8.56
CA LYS A 192 8.32 1.60 9.89
C LYS A 192 9.27 2.81 9.77
N GLU A 193 10.28 2.71 8.91
CA GLU A 193 11.21 3.82 8.65
C GLU A 193 10.46 5.07 8.19
N VAL A 194 9.58 4.95 7.20
CA VAL A 194 8.82 6.07 6.64
C VAL A 194 7.84 6.65 7.67
N LEU A 195 7.15 5.80 8.44
CA LEU A 195 6.25 6.23 9.51
C LEU A 195 7.00 7.03 10.58
N SER A 196 8.21 6.60 10.97
CA SER A 196 9.03 7.30 11.96
C SER A 196 9.44 8.70 11.51
N GLN A 197 9.77 8.87 10.22
CA GLN A 197 10.13 10.16 9.64
C GLN A 197 8.93 11.12 9.55
N HIS A 198 7.74 10.60 9.22
CA HIS A 198 6.52 11.39 9.10
C HIS A 198 5.90 11.75 10.45
N ALA A 199 6.00 10.87 11.46
CA ALA A 199 5.59 11.17 12.83
C ALA A 199 6.42 12.31 13.43
N GLY A 200 7.72 12.36 13.14
CA GLY A 200 8.62 13.45 13.56
C GLY A 200 8.30 14.81 12.92
N PHE A 201 7.73 14.81 11.70
CA PHE A 201 7.36 16.04 10.98
C PHE A 201 6.05 16.69 11.46
N GLN A 202 5.17 15.94 12.13
CA GLN A 202 3.87 16.45 12.59
C GLN A 202 3.90 17.00 14.03
N GLN A 203 5.06 17.00 14.68
CA GLN A 203 5.29 17.62 16.00
C GLN A 203 6.11 18.93 15.95
N GLY A 204 6.45 19.42 14.74
CA GLY A 204 7.23 20.65 14.51
C GLY A 204 6.38 21.86 14.18
#